data_AF-A5F9Q8-F1
#
_entry.id   AF-A5F9Q8-F1
#
_cell.length_a   1.000
_cell.length_b   1.000
_cell.length_c   1.000
_cell.angle_alpha   90.00
_cell.angle_beta   90.00
_cell.angle_gamma   90.00
#
_symmetry.space_group_name_H-M   'P 1'
#
loop_
_entity.id
_entity.type
_entity.pdbx_description
1 polymer ?
#
loop_
_entity_poly.entity_id
_entity_poly.type
_entity_poly.pdbx_seq_one_letter_code
_entity_poly.pdbx_strand_id
1 'polypeptide(L)'
;MIIEGRIARCKECGKELNEHDEIDCYFPYFTENNLCQDCKVNDAKGKRKSEWEKETKEIKPTENTIEMDIAKQLVEDLRLCENQGGQNIKLNNNNQYAVGYWIGMKREVMSLIATSPISKQAWQAAGLTFDEMEMCNLEIIG
;
A
#
# COMPACT_ATOMS: atom_id res chain seq x y z
N MET A 1 4.77 27.88 -2.69
CA MET A 1 5.93 27.64 -3.57
C MET A 1 5.54 26.50 -4.50
N ILE A 2 5.07 26.85 -5.71
CA ILE A 2 4.74 25.87 -6.75
C ILE A 2 6.03 25.65 -7.53
N ILE A 3 6.58 24.43 -7.48
CA ILE A 3 7.67 24.05 -8.36
C ILE A 3 7.05 23.85 -9.74
N GLU A 4 7.38 24.70 -10.70
CA GLU A 4 6.93 24.58 -12.09
C GLU A 4 7.31 23.20 -12.65
N GLY A 5 6.32 22.47 -13.19
CA GLY A 5 6.56 21.26 -14.00
C GLY A 5 6.11 19.91 -13.42
N ARG A 6 5.44 19.84 -12.26
CA ARG A 6 4.76 18.60 -11.82
C ARG A 6 3.28 18.85 -11.62
N ILE A 7 2.45 17.93 -12.09
CA ILE A 7 0.99 18.00 -12.06
C ILE A 7 0.51 17.00 -11.00
N ALA A 8 -0.28 17.46 -10.03
CA ALA A 8 -0.93 16.59 -9.05
C ALA A 8 -1.94 15.68 -9.77
N ARG A 9 -1.90 14.37 -9.50
CA ARG A 9 -2.80 13.40 -10.13
C ARG A 9 -3.58 12.63 -9.07
N CYS A 10 -4.82 12.31 -9.41
CA CYS A 10 -5.70 11.47 -8.62
C CYS A 10 -5.07 10.08 -8.47
N LYS A 11 -4.91 9.63 -7.23
CA LYS A 11 -4.46 8.28 -6.90
C LYS A 11 -5.31 7.19 -7.57
N GLU A 12 -6.61 7.44 -7.67
CA GLU A 12 -7.59 6.43 -8.08
C GLU A 12 -7.72 6.27 -9.59
N CYS A 13 -7.51 7.35 -10.35
CA CYS A 13 -7.78 7.35 -11.80
C CYS A 13 -6.70 8.03 -12.65
N GLY A 14 -5.62 8.54 -12.03
CA GLY A 14 -4.53 9.23 -12.72
C GLY A 14 -4.90 10.58 -13.36
N LYS A 15 -6.16 11.02 -13.24
CA LYS A 15 -6.65 12.32 -13.71
C LYS A 15 -5.90 13.45 -13.03
N GLU A 16 -5.54 14.47 -13.81
CA GLU A 16 -4.97 15.71 -13.28
C GLU A 16 -5.96 16.38 -12.31
N LEU A 17 -5.45 16.75 -11.14
CA LEU A 17 -6.21 17.39 -10.08
C LEU A 17 -6.18 18.90 -10.25
N ASN A 18 -7.34 19.54 -10.03
CA ASN A 18 -7.49 20.98 -10.01
C ASN A 18 -7.68 21.51 -8.57
N GLU A 19 -7.79 22.83 -8.41
CA GLU A 19 -7.93 23.50 -7.12
C GLU A 19 -9.20 23.12 -6.31
N HIS A 20 -10.19 22.49 -6.94
CA HIS A 20 -11.39 21.99 -6.28
C HIS A 20 -11.28 20.52 -5.86
N ASP A 21 -10.22 19.82 -6.24
CA ASP A 21 -9.97 18.44 -5.84
C ASP A 21 -9.25 18.37 -4.48
N GLU A 22 -9.23 17.19 -3.87
CA GLU A 22 -8.48 16.97 -2.64
C GLU A 22 -7.01 16.76 -2.99
N ILE A 23 -6.19 17.78 -2.69
CA ILE A 23 -4.76 17.78 -2.93
C ILE A 23 -4.04 17.89 -1.58
N ASP A 24 -3.13 16.98 -1.31
CA ASP A 24 -2.27 17.07 -0.13
C ASP A 24 -1.38 18.32 -0.23
N CYS A 25 -1.56 19.26 0.69
CA CYS A 25 -0.86 20.54 0.66
C CYS A 25 0.62 20.45 1.02
N TYR A 26 1.05 19.34 1.66
CA TYR A 26 2.44 19.11 2.03
C TYR A 26 3.21 18.37 0.93
N PHE A 27 2.55 17.41 0.26
CA PHE A 27 3.17 16.59 -0.78
C PHE A 27 2.24 16.39 -1.99
N PRO A 28 1.94 17.44 -2.77
CA PRO A 28 0.91 17.41 -3.82
C PRO A 28 1.19 16.48 -5.01
N TYR A 29 2.37 15.86 -5.08
CA TYR A 29 2.80 15.05 -6.23
C TYR A 29 3.08 13.57 -5.89
N PHE A 30 3.03 13.18 -4.61
CA PHE A 30 3.51 11.89 -4.13
C PHE A 30 2.61 11.25 -3.07
N THR A 31 1.32 11.60 -3.04
CA THR A 31 0.47 11.23 -1.90
C THR A 31 -0.68 10.32 -2.28
N GLU A 32 -0.86 9.37 -1.39
CA GLU A 32 -2.04 8.53 -1.22
C GLU A 32 -3.33 9.29 -0.85
N ASN A 33 -3.24 10.61 -0.65
CA ASN A 33 -4.34 11.49 -0.25
C ASN A 33 -4.92 12.31 -1.41
N ASN A 34 -4.29 12.26 -2.58
CA ASN A 34 -4.69 13.02 -3.76
C ASN A 34 -5.91 12.36 -4.45
N LEU A 35 -7.08 13.01 -4.39
CA LEU A 35 -8.34 12.46 -4.90
C LEU A 35 -9.13 13.51 -5.70
N CYS A 36 -9.55 13.13 -6.91
CA CYS A 36 -10.50 13.97 -7.65
C CYS A 36 -11.90 13.87 -7.06
N GLN A 37 -12.70 14.92 -7.23
CA GLN A 37 -14.08 14.97 -6.75
C GLN A 37 -14.91 13.80 -7.26
N ASP A 38 -14.73 13.40 -8.51
CA ASP A 38 -15.45 12.25 -9.09
C ASP A 38 -15.15 10.96 -8.34
N CYS A 39 -13.88 10.68 -8.03
CA CYS A 39 -13.46 9.47 -7.29
C CYS A 39 -13.87 9.53 -5.82
N LYS A 40 -13.89 10.73 -5.23
CA LYS A 40 -14.35 10.98 -3.86
C LYS A 40 -15.86 10.76 -3.72
N VAL A 41 -16.65 11.34 -4.62
CA VAL A 41 -18.13 11.20 -4.63
C VAL A 41 -18.54 9.77 -4.96
N ASN A 42 -17.83 9.09 -5.85
CA ASN A 42 -18.13 7.71 -6.23
C ASN A 42 -17.65 6.66 -5.23
N ASP A 43 -16.99 7.08 -4.14
CA ASP A 43 -16.40 6.23 -3.12
C ASP A 43 -15.62 5.05 -3.74
N ALA A 44 -14.71 5.35 -4.67
CA ALA A 44 -13.98 4.34 -5.42
C ALA A 44 -13.22 3.38 -4.47
N LYS A 45 -12.60 3.94 -3.42
CA LYS A 45 -11.95 3.18 -2.35
C LYS A 45 -12.95 2.30 -1.60
N GLY A 46 -14.10 2.81 -1.19
CA GLY A 46 -15.12 2.03 -0.49
C GLY A 46 -15.73 0.91 -1.34
N LYS A 47 -15.87 1.11 -2.66
CA LYS A 47 -16.29 0.05 -3.59
C LYS A 47 -15.27 -1.09 -3.65
N ARG A 48 -13.98 -0.80 -3.87
CA ARG A 48 -12.91 -1.81 -3.85
C ARG A 48 -12.81 -2.50 -2.49
N LYS A 49 -12.96 -1.77 -1.39
CA LYS A 49 -13.00 -2.34 -0.04
C LYS A 49 -14.19 -3.28 0.15
N SER A 50 -15.37 -2.91 -0.35
CA SER A 50 -16.55 -3.77 -0.32
C SER A 50 -16.35 -5.06 -1.14
N GLU A 51 -15.75 -4.95 -2.32
CA GLU A 51 -15.36 -6.11 -3.14
C GLU A 51 -14.31 -6.96 -2.42
N TRP A 52 -13.32 -6.33 -1.77
CA TRP A 52 -12.35 -6.99 -0.91
C TRP A 52 -13.04 -7.85 0.15
N GLU A 53 -14.00 -7.29 0.88
CA GLU A 53 -14.66 -7.94 2.01
C GLU A 53 -15.74 -8.96 1.64
N LYS A 54 -16.36 -8.87 0.46
CA LYS A 54 -17.47 -9.77 0.04
C LYS A 54 -17.03 -11.21 -0.19
N GLU A 55 -15.84 -11.43 -0.73
CA GLU A 55 -15.38 -12.77 -1.17
C GLU A 55 -14.99 -13.72 -0.02
N THR A 56 -14.96 -13.26 1.23
CA THR A 56 -14.59 -14.09 2.39
C THR A 56 -15.75 -14.81 3.07
N LYS A 57 -17.00 -14.35 2.87
CA LYS A 57 -18.15 -14.82 3.67
C LYS A 57 -18.63 -16.24 3.33
N GLU A 58 -18.18 -16.83 2.22
CA GLU A 58 -18.71 -18.11 1.74
C GLU A 58 -17.75 -19.30 1.92
N ILE A 59 -16.54 -19.12 2.47
CA ILE A 59 -15.49 -20.13 2.33
C ILE A 59 -14.99 -20.60 3.70
N LYS A 60 -15.07 -21.92 3.92
CA LYS A 60 -14.58 -22.57 5.14
C LYS A 60 -13.04 -22.61 5.13
N PRO A 61 -12.40 -22.39 6.29
CA PRO A 61 -10.95 -22.50 6.44
C PRO A 61 -10.56 -23.98 6.46
N THR A 62 -10.59 -24.63 5.30
CA THR A 62 -10.18 -26.02 5.13
C THR A 62 -9.35 -26.12 3.88
N GLU A 63 -8.11 -25.61 3.95
CA GLU A 63 -6.89 -26.26 3.46
C GLU A 63 -5.72 -25.33 3.74
N ASN A 64 -4.74 -25.82 4.49
CA ASN A 64 -3.46 -25.14 4.67
C ASN A 64 -2.72 -25.25 3.33
N THR A 65 -2.86 -24.25 2.46
CA THR A 65 -2.25 -24.22 1.13
C THR A 65 -0.87 -23.57 1.18
N ILE A 66 0.02 -23.95 0.26
CA ILE A 66 1.35 -23.31 0.08
C ILE A 66 1.21 -21.80 -0.09
N GLU A 67 0.15 -21.32 -0.74
CA GLU A 67 -0.15 -19.90 -0.89
C GLU A 67 -0.36 -19.18 0.46
N MET A 68 -1.06 -19.81 1.40
CA MET A 68 -1.30 -19.22 2.73
C MET A 68 -0.01 -19.08 3.54
N ASP A 69 0.91 -20.04 3.42
CA ASP A 69 2.19 -19.99 4.14
C ASP A 69 3.10 -18.90 3.55
N ILE A 70 3.16 -18.79 2.22
CA ILE A 70 3.88 -17.68 1.56
C ILE A 70 3.26 -16.33 1.92
N ALA A 71 1.91 -16.24 1.93
CA ALA A 71 1.21 -15.01 2.29
C ALA A 71 1.51 -14.58 3.73
N LYS A 72 1.50 -15.53 4.69
CA LYS A 72 1.86 -15.25 6.10
C LYS A 72 3.29 -14.73 6.23
N GLN A 73 4.25 -15.38 5.56
CA GLN A 73 5.64 -14.95 5.59
C GLN A 73 5.80 -13.52 5.07
N LEU A 74 5.21 -13.21 3.91
CA LEU A 74 5.32 -11.88 3.31
C LEU A 74 4.63 -10.80 4.15
N VAL A 75 3.49 -11.11 4.78
CA VAL A 75 2.82 -10.19 5.72
C VAL A 75 3.68 -9.95 6.97
N GLU A 76 4.34 -10.99 7.49
CA GLU A 76 5.27 -10.86 8.62
C GLU A 76 6.49 -10.02 8.25
N ASP A 77 7.10 -10.26 7.09
CA ASP A 77 8.24 -9.49 6.58
C ASP A 77 7.88 -8.01 6.39
N LEU A 78 6.67 -7.72 5.88
CA LEU A 78 6.16 -6.36 5.73
C LEU A 78 6.10 -5.65 7.10
N ARG A 79 5.53 -6.31 8.10
CA ARG A 79 5.40 -5.77 9.47
C ARG A 79 6.75 -5.62 10.17
N LEU A 80 7.68 -6.54 9.94
CA LEU A 80 9.04 -6.44 10.45
C LEU A 80 9.74 -5.20 9.89
N CYS A 81 9.59 -4.93 8.59
CA CYS A 81 10.14 -3.73 7.96
C CYS A 81 9.53 -2.44 8.52
N GLU A 82 8.22 -2.42 8.80
CA GLU A 82 7.56 -1.25 9.40
C GLU A 82 8.00 -1.00 10.84
N ASN A 83 8.07 -2.05 11.66
CA ASN A 83 8.50 -1.95 13.05
C ASN A 83 9.97 -1.54 13.16
N GLN A 84 10.85 -2.04 12.29
CA GLN A 84 12.28 -1.75 12.33
C GLN A 84 12.63 -0.42 11.64
N GLY A 85 11.88 -0.01 10.62
CA GLY A 85 11.97 1.33 10.04
C GLY A 85 11.43 2.43 10.96
N GLY A 86 10.45 2.12 11.81
CA GLY A 86 9.85 3.04 12.78
C GLY A 86 10.61 3.16 14.11
N GLN A 87 11.39 2.16 14.49
CA GLN A 87 12.33 2.29 15.59
C GLN A 87 13.49 3.20 15.13
N ASN A 88 13.49 4.44 15.61
CA ASN A 88 14.68 5.29 15.61
C ASN A 88 15.76 4.61 16.46
N ILE A 89 16.50 3.66 15.87
CA ILE A 89 17.65 3.03 16.50
C ILE A 89 18.70 4.13 16.69
N LYS A 90 18.76 4.71 17.90
CA LYS A 90 19.81 5.65 18.28
C LYS A 90 21.13 4.89 18.37
N LEU A 91 21.88 4.84 17.28
CA LEU A 91 23.27 4.42 17.28
C LEU A 91 24.13 5.45 16.55
N ASN A 92 25.35 5.64 17.05
CA ASN A 92 26.26 6.69 16.61
C ASN A 92 26.67 6.50 15.13
N ASN A 93 26.44 7.53 14.31
CA ASN A 93 27.06 7.85 13.01
C ASN A 93 26.90 6.91 11.78
N ASN A 94 26.24 5.74 11.83
CA ASN A 94 26.02 4.84 10.67
C ASN A 94 24.58 4.79 10.11
N ASN A 95 23.72 5.75 10.49
CA ASN A 95 22.26 5.59 10.42
C ASN A 95 21.60 5.69 9.04
N GLN A 96 22.20 6.37 8.08
CA GLN A 96 21.57 6.55 6.76
C GLN A 96 21.50 5.23 5.97
N TYR A 97 22.50 4.35 6.12
CA TYR A 97 22.54 3.08 5.40
C TYR A 97 21.54 2.05 5.95
N ALA A 98 21.36 2.00 7.28
CA ALA A 98 20.41 1.06 7.89
C ALA A 98 18.96 1.44 7.57
N VAL A 99 18.60 2.72 7.66
CA VAL A 99 17.25 3.20 7.28
C VAL A 99 17.00 2.98 5.78
N GLY A 100 17.98 3.27 4.91
CA GLY A 100 17.88 2.99 3.48
C GLY A 100 17.71 1.50 3.15
N TYR A 101 18.38 0.61 3.90
CA TYR A 101 18.25 -0.84 3.76
C TYR A 101 16.83 -1.32 4.10
N TRP A 102 16.25 -0.88 5.23
CA TRP A 102 14.88 -1.26 5.60
C TRP A 102 13.82 -0.68 4.68
N ILE A 103 14.01 0.54 4.19
CA ILE A 103 13.13 1.12 3.16
C ILE A 103 13.22 0.30 1.87
N GLY A 104 14.43 -0.09 1.45
CA GLY A 104 14.64 -0.96 0.28
C GLY A 104 13.92 -2.30 0.41
N MET A 105 14.13 -3.00 1.53
CA MET A 105 13.44 -4.26 1.82
C MET A 105 11.92 -4.11 1.88
N LYS A 106 11.41 -3.02 2.49
CA LYS A 106 9.97 -2.74 2.51
C LYS A 106 9.42 -2.65 1.09
N ARG A 107 10.09 -1.91 0.20
CA ARG A 107 9.67 -1.76 -1.21
C ARG A 107 9.71 -3.10 -1.95
N GLU A 108 10.73 -3.92 -1.72
CA GLU A 108 10.82 -5.27 -2.29
C GLU A 108 9.66 -6.16 -1.83
N VAL A 109 9.36 -6.19 -0.52
CA VAL A 109 8.24 -6.98 0.03
C VAL A 109 6.90 -6.48 -0.50
N MET A 110 6.68 -5.16 -0.54
CA MET A 110 5.45 -4.58 -1.10
C MET A 110 5.28 -4.95 -2.58
N SER A 111 6.35 -4.89 -3.37
CA SER A 111 6.35 -5.31 -4.78
C SER A 111 6.04 -6.80 -4.95
N LEU A 112 6.61 -7.66 -4.09
CA LEU A 112 6.31 -9.08 -4.07
C LEU A 112 4.84 -9.34 -3.73
N ILE A 113 4.28 -8.66 -2.73
CA ILE A 113 2.85 -8.79 -2.37
C ILE A 113 1.96 -8.39 -3.56
N ALA A 114 2.25 -7.26 -4.21
CA ALA A 114 1.40 -6.71 -5.26
C ALA A 114 1.52 -7.44 -6.61
N THR A 115 2.66 -8.10 -6.89
CA THR A 115 2.86 -8.87 -8.14
C THR A 115 2.65 -10.38 -8.00
N SER A 116 2.58 -10.89 -6.77
CA SER A 116 2.46 -12.33 -6.54
C SER A 116 1.09 -12.86 -6.97
N PRO A 117 1.03 -14.00 -7.68
CA PRO A 117 -0.22 -14.63 -8.10
C PRO A 117 -0.94 -15.35 -6.94
N ILE A 118 -0.75 -14.90 -5.70
CA ILE A 118 -1.41 -15.44 -4.51
C ILE A 118 -2.86 -14.98 -4.49
N SER A 119 -3.75 -15.92 -4.21
CA SER A 119 -5.17 -15.63 -4.09
C SER A 119 -5.45 -14.62 -2.98
N LYS A 120 -6.40 -13.72 -3.23
CA LYS A 120 -6.90 -12.77 -2.22
C LYS A 120 -7.31 -13.45 -0.91
N GLN A 121 -7.84 -14.66 -0.98
CA GLN A 121 -8.20 -15.46 0.20
C GLN A 121 -6.99 -15.78 1.07
N ALA A 122 -5.88 -16.21 0.46
CA ALA A 122 -4.65 -16.48 1.19
C ALA A 122 -4.10 -15.20 1.85
N TRP A 123 -4.17 -14.05 1.17
CA TRP A 123 -3.81 -12.76 1.76
C TRP A 123 -4.67 -12.37 2.97
N GLN A 124 -5.98 -12.50 2.85
CA GLN A 124 -6.91 -12.19 3.93
C GLN A 124 -6.73 -13.15 5.12
N ALA A 125 -6.50 -14.43 4.87
CA ALA A 125 -6.22 -15.42 5.89
C ALA A 125 -4.87 -15.20 6.59
N ALA A 126 -3.87 -14.68 5.87
CA ALA A 126 -2.60 -14.21 6.42
C ALA A 126 -2.75 -12.90 7.24
N GLY A 127 -3.91 -12.26 7.18
CA GLY A 127 -4.20 -11.04 7.92
C GLY A 127 -3.69 -9.77 7.23
N LEU A 128 -3.46 -9.81 5.91
CA LEU A 128 -3.22 -8.60 5.11
C LEU A 128 -4.53 -7.82 5.00
N THR A 129 -4.48 -6.55 5.39
CA THR A 129 -5.62 -5.63 5.33
C THR A 129 -5.78 -5.04 3.94
N PHE A 130 -6.98 -4.50 3.66
CA PHE A 130 -7.23 -3.78 2.42
C PHE A 130 -6.30 -2.58 2.24
N ASP A 131 -6.05 -1.81 3.31
CA ASP A 131 -5.20 -0.62 3.23
C ASP A 131 -3.73 -1.00 2.97
N GLU A 132 -3.22 -2.09 3.57
CA GLU A 132 -1.87 -2.61 3.27
C GLU A 132 -1.76 -3.11 1.81
N MET A 133 -2.79 -3.81 1.31
CA MET A 133 -2.82 -4.25 -0.08
C MET A 133 -2.84 -3.06 -1.06
N GLU A 134 -3.64 -2.04 -0.79
CA GLU A 134 -3.67 -0.81 -1.59
C GLU A 134 -2.31 -0.09 -1.55
N MET A 135 -1.65 -0.04 -0.38
CA MET A 135 -0.29 0.51 -0.27
C MET A 135 0.70 -0.26 -1.16
N CYS A 136 0.64 -1.60 -1.15
CA CYS A 136 1.50 -2.42 -2.00
C CYS A 136 1.23 -2.19 -3.49
N ASN A 137 -0.04 -2.06 -3.90
CA ASN A 137 -0.40 -1.81 -5.29
C ASN A 137 0.06 -0.44 -5.80
N LEU A 138 0.13 0.57 -4.92
CA LEU A 138 0.63 1.89 -5.29
C LEU A 138 2.13 1.90 -5.59
N GLU A 139 2.89 1.02 -4.95
CA GLU A 139 4.34 0.87 -5.19
C GLU A 139 4.64 0.44 -6.62
N ILE A 140 3.75 -0.32 -7.28
CA ILE A 140 3.89 -0.70 -8.70
C ILE A 140 3.63 0.48 -9.64
N ILE A 141 2.78 1.43 -9.23
CA ILE A 141 2.33 2.56 -10.05
C ILE A 141 3.32 3.75 -9.97
N GLY A 142 4.13 3.81 -8.90
CA GLY A 142 5.03 4.93 -8.55
C GLY A 142 6.42 4.90 -9.18
#